data_AF-A0A1X6WSB0-F1
#
_entry.id   AF-A0A1X6WSB0-F1
#
_cell.length_a   1.000
_cell.length_b   1.000
_cell.length_c   1.000
_cell.angle_alpha   90.00
_cell.angle_beta   90.00
_cell.angle_gamma   90.00
#
_symmetry.space_group_name_H-M   'P 1'
#
loop_
_entity.id
_entity.type
_entity.pdbx_description
1 polymer ?
#
loop_
_entity_poly.entity_id
_entity_poly.type
_entity_poly.pdbx_seq_one_letter_code
_entity_poly.pdbx_strand_id
1 'polypeptide(L)'
;MNRFSNKEGEKVKAIGYGERIEQIRKSMKLTLEQFGKLFDPPASKGLVRNWEIENNLPNKDRLLDIAMIGNVTVDYIIYGESNQNILEKNNTNIDPQKVGQRIKQIRLLNGWTMEHLGRLLGGSPKSTIATWESGRNLPKKKYIDKLAEISQVTAEWILLGEEDFKDIIINNLKIENTKLIRIINDIENTSYEKKINPLAVGKRIKELRQLKGWTMEELGEKSDNSPRATVSNWERGTNFPSKKKLLLLANVGETTIDWLLSGQIDLKDQTIQEQEKEIKSLKRKIEQIKEIVVNYH
;
A
#
# COMPACT_ATOMS: atom_id res chain seq x y z
N MET A 1 33.70 18.21 17.89
CA MET A 1 33.03 19.37 17.26
C MET A 1 32.17 18.85 16.12
N ASN A 2 30.84 18.90 16.26
CA ASN A 2 29.91 18.41 15.26
C ASN A 2 29.93 19.37 14.05
N ARG A 3 30.58 18.96 12.96
CA ARG A 3 30.65 19.70 11.70
C ARG A 3 29.60 19.12 10.75
N PHE A 4 28.71 19.95 10.23
CA PHE A 4 27.70 19.53 9.24
C PHE A 4 28.05 20.15 7.89
N SER A 5 27.93 19.36 6.83
CA SER A 5 28.05 19.86 5.48
C SER A 5 26.71 20.45 5.06
N ASN A 6 26.68 21.71 4.62
CA ASN A 6 25.53 22.22 3.87
C ASN A 6 25.45 21.52 2.49
N LYS A 7 24.41 21.78 1.69
CA LYS A 7 24.24 21.18 0.35
C LYS A 7 25.36 21.55 -0.64
N GLU A 8 26.22 22.51 -0.31
CA GLU A 8 27.38 22.96 -1.08
C GLU A 8 28.71 22.32 -0.59
N GLY A 9 28.65 21.45 0.42
CA GLY A 9 29.82 20.76 0.96
C GLY A 9 30.62 21.57 1.99
N GLU A 10 30.18 22.78 2.34
CA GLU A 10 30.84 23.60 3.35
C GLU A 10 30.50 23.12 4.77
N LYS A 11 31.55 22.93 5.56
CA LYS A 11 31.43 22.49 6.96
C LYS A 11 31.06 23.67 7.86
N VAL A 12 29.78 23.88 8.08
CA VAL A 12 29.26 24.92 8.98
C VAL A 12 29.17 24.37 10.41
N LYS A 13 29.55 25.19 11.39
CA LYS A 13 29.47 24.85 12.82
C LYS A 13 28.05 25.17 13.32
N ALA A 14 27.35 24.19 13.88
CA ALA A 14 26.08 24.41 14.58
C ALA A 14 26.36 25.18 15.88
N ILE A 15 25.95 26.45 15.95
CA ILE A 15 26.17 27.33 17.12
C ILE A 15 24.83 28.01 17.45
N GLY A 16 24.56 28.19 18.74
CA GLY A 16 23.33 28.81 19.26
C GLY A 16 22.10 27.91 19.21
N TYR A 17 22.26 26.63 18.84
CA TYR A 17 21.14 25.69 18.75
C TYR A 17 20.58 25.34 20.12
N GLY A 18 21.43 25.31 21.16
CA GLY A 18 20.99 25.00 22.52
C GLY A 18 20.02 26.04 23.06
N GLU A 19 20.31 27.32 22.82
CA GLU A 19 19.43 28.44 23.21
C GLU A 19 18.08 28.36 22.49
N ARG A 20 18.06 28.04 21.21
CA ARG A 20 16.82 27.89 20.43
C ARG A 20 15.97 26.73 20.93
N ILE A 21 16.59 25.60 21.27
CA ILE A 21 15.90 24.45 21.90
C ILE A 21 15.30 24.88 23.25
N GLU A 22 16.05 25.64 24.05
CA GLU A 22 15.57 26.17 25.33
C GLU A 22 14.38 27.13 25.16
N GLN A 23 14.44 28.03 24.18
CA GLN A 23 13.36 28.97 23.86
C GLN A 23 12.08 28.23 23.44
N ILE A 24 12.20 27.20 22.61
CA ILE A 24 11.07 26.33 22.21
C ILE A 24 10.45 25.67 23.44
N ARG A 25 11.26 25.11 24.34
CA ARG A 25 10.74 24.49 25.57
C ARG A 25 10.04 25.51 26.46
N LYS A 26 10.64 26.69 26.65
CA LYS A 26 10.12 27.75 27.53
C LYS A 26 8.86 28.41 26.97
N SER A 27 8.70 28.54 25.65
CA SER A 27 7.49 29.08 25.03
C SER A 27 6.25 28.23 25.35
N MET A 28 6.46 26.93 25.56
CA MET A 28 5.45 25.98 26.02
C MET A 28 5.30 25.88 27.54
N LYS A 29 6.09 26.65 28.30
CA LYS A 29 6.14 26.62 29.77
C LYS A 29 6.48 25.25 30.36
N LEU A 30 7.29 24.45 29.66
CA LEU A 30 7.65 23.10 30.07
C LEU A 30 8.96 23.06 30.87
N THR A 31 9.02 22.18 31.87
CA THR A 31 10.28 21.80 32.53
C THR A 31 11.11 20.88 31.63
N LEU A 32 12.41 20.75 31.89
CA LEU A 32 13.29 19.83 31.18
C LEU A 32 12.76 18.39 31.16
N GLU A 33 12.19 17.95 32.29
CA GLU A 33 11.63 16.60 32.41
C GLU A 33 10.33 16.44 31.60
N GLN A 34 9.43 17.42 31.66
CA GLN A 34 8.19 17.40 30.88
C GLN A 34 8.47 17.45 29.38
N PHE A 35 9.45 18.25 28.95
CA PHE A 35 9.88 18.33 27.56
C PHE A 35 10.49 17.00 27.09
N GLY A 36 11.33 16.37 27.93
CA GLY A 36 11.91 15.07 27.63
C GLY A 36 10.88 13.94 27.44
N LYS A 37 9.72 14.03 28.11
CA LYS A 37 8.60 13.09 27.97
C LYS A 37 7.82 13.24 26.64
N LEU A 38 8.07 14.28 25.85
CA LEU A 38 7.38 14.49 24.55
C LEU A 38 7.96 13.65 23.41
N PHE A 39 9.11 13.00 23.62
CA PHE A 39 9.81 12.26 22.58
C PHE A 39 9.65 10.74 22.75
N ASP A 40 9.85 9.99 21.66
CA ASP A 40 9.85 8.53 21.66
C ASP A 40 11.20 7.96 21.16
N PRO A 41 11.95 7.19 21.97
CA PRO A 41 11.75 6.98 23.41
C PRO A 41 11.91 8.28 24.24
N PRO A 42 11.39 8.38 25.47
CA PRO A 42 11.55 9.58 26.29
C PRO A 42 13.02 10.00 26.47
N ALA A 43 13.31 11.29 26.30
CA ALA A 43 14.63 11.84 26.60
C ALA A 43 14.74 12.12 28.11
N SER A 44 15.88 11.78 28.71
CA SER A 44 16.12 12.10 30.12
C SER A 44 16.30 13.60 30.32
N LYS A 45 15.99 14.12 31.51
CA LYS A 45 16.25 15.52 31.90
C LYS A 45 17.70 15.94 31.60
N GLY A 46 18.66 15.04 31.85
CA GLY A 46 20.08 15.28 31.59
C GLY A 46 20.40 15.37 30.10
N LEU A 47 19.73 14.57 29.26
CA LEU A 47 19.90 14.62 27.82
C LEU A 47 19.35 15.93 27.23
N VAL A 48 18.16 16.35 27.65
CA VAL A 48 17.59 17.66 27.25
C VAL A 48 18.49 18.81 27.71
N ARG A 49 19.00 18.75 28.94
CA ARG A 49 19.97 19.72 29.46
C ARG A 49 21.22 19.79 28.58
N ASN A 50 21.76 18.64 28.17
CA ASN A 50 22.93 18.57 27.29
C ASN A 50 22.68 19.20 25.92
N TRP A 51 21.46 19.11 25.39
CA TRP A 51 21.07 19.80 24.16
C TRP A 51 21.06 21.32 24.34
N GLU A 52 20.43 21.81 25.42
CA GLU A 52 20.29 23.25 25.67
C GLU A 52 21.61 23.97 25.97
N ILE A 53 22.59 23.27 26.56
CA ILE A 53 23.93 23.82 26.82
C ILE A 53 24.94 23.50 25.72
N GLU A 54 24.49 22.93 24.60
CA GLU A 54 25.32 22.54 23.45
C GLU A 54 26.43 21.52 23.72
N ASN A 55 26.27 20.73 24.78
CA ASN A 55 27.20 19.65 25.12
C ASN A 55 27.05 18.45 24.15
N ASN A 56 25.83 18.25 23.64
CA ASN A 56 25.49 17.21 22.66
C ASN A 56 24.44 17.78 21.70
N LEU A 57 24.59 17.50 20.41
CA LEU A 57 23.56 17.84 19.43
C LEU A 57 22.52 16.71 19.39
N PRO A 58 21.21 17.02 19.42
CA PRO A 58 20.19 16.01 19.18
C PRO A 58 20.39 15.33 17.82
N ASN A 59 20.04 14.05 17.72
CA ASN A 59 20.12 13.33 16.46
C ASN A 59 19.04 13.83 15.46
N LYS A 60 19.06 13.32 14.23
CA LYS A 60 18.14 13.75 13.17
C LYS A 60 16.66 13.66 13.58
N ASP A 61 16.25 12.56 14.18
CA ASP A 61 14.86 12.34 14.57
C ASP A 61 14.46 13.28 15.71
N ARG A 62 15.34 13.49 16.69
CA ARG A 62 15.11 14.46 17.78
C ARG A 62 15.05 15.89 17.30
N LEU A 63 15.89 16.26 16.34
CA LEU A 63 15.85 17.59 15.73
C LEU A 63 14.53 17.81 15.00
N LEU A 64 14.03 16.80 14.28
CA LEU A 64 12.71 16.83 13.65
C LEU A 64 11.60 16.96 14.69
N ASP A 65 11.65 16.18 15.76
CA ASP A 65 10.67 16.27 16.84
C ASP A 65 10.67 17.66 17.50
N ILE A 66 11.84 18.21 17.83
CA ILE A 66 11.97 19.55 18.41
C ILE A 66 11.43 20.61 17.43
N ALA A 67 11.73 20.47 16.14
CA ALA A 67 11.23 21.35 15.09
C ALA A 67 9.70 21.31 15.02
N MET A 68 9.10 20.12 15.04
CA MET A 68 7.65 19.92 15.05
C MET A 68 7.00 20.48 16.32
N ILE A 69 7.60 20.23 17.49
CA ILE A 69 7.13 20.76 18.77
C ILE A 69 7.14 22.30 18.72
N GLY A 70 8.27 22.90 18.34
CA GLY A 70 8.42 24.35 18.27
C GLY A 70 7.70 25.03 17.12
N ASN A 71 7.13 24.27 16.18
CA ASN A 71 6.64 24.77 14.90
C ASN A 71 7.68 25.65 14.18
N VAL A 72 8.93 25.17 14.15
CA VAL A 72 10.08 25.79 13.49
C VAL A 72 10.75 24.77 12.56
N THR A 73 11.74 25.20 11.79
CA THR A 73 12.53 24.28 10.95
C THR A 73 13.72 23.71 11.72
N VAL A 74 14.21 22.53 11.28
CA VAL A 74 15.48 21.98 11.78
C VAL A 74 16.62 22.95 11.52
N ASP A 75 16.63 23.62 10.37
CA ASP A 75 17.67 24.59 10.01
C ASP A 75 17.63 25.84 10.91
N TYR A 76 16.44 26.32 11.30
CA TYR A 76 16.34 27.37 12.32
C TYR A 76 17.00 26.89 13.62
N ILE A 77 16.70 25.67 14.06
CA ILE A 77 17.31 25.12 15.28
C ILE A 77 18.83 25.04 15.14
N ILE A 78 19.37 24.59 14.02
CA ILE A 78 20.83 24.37 13.87
C ILE A 78 21.59 25.68 13.60
N TYR A 79 21.03 26.61 12.83
CA TYR A 79 21.75 27.77 12.27
C TYR A 79 21.21 29.15 12.67
N GLY A 80 19.97 29.26 13.17
CA GLY A 80 19.36 30.53 13.58
C GLY A 80 18.97 31.47 12.43
N GLU A 81 18.51 32.69 12.76
CA GLU A 81 18.01 33.69 11.79
C GLU A 81 19.10 34.43 11.01
N SER A 82 20.35 34.43 11.50
CA SER A 82 21.47 35.24 10.97
C SER A 82 21.98 34.82 9.58
N ASN A 83 21.43 33.77 8.99
CA ASN A 83 21.72 33.34 7.63
C ASN A 83 20.72 33.89 6.59
N GLN A 84 20.05 35.00 6.90
CA GLN A 84 19.03 35.64 6.05
C GLN A 84 19.44 35.87 4.58
N ASN A 85 20.75 35.94 4.26
CA ASN A 85 21.23 36.10 2.89
C ASN A 85 21.45 34.77 2.11
N ILE A 86 21.34 33.61 2.76
CA ILE A 86 21.20 32.29 2.11
C ILE A 86 19.71 31.88 2.08
N LEU A 87 18.86 32.54 2.87
CA LEU A 87 17.43 32.25 3.04
C LEU A 87 16.53 32.75 1.90
N GLU A 88 17.01 33.56 0.96
CA GLU A 88 16.19 33.95 -0.20
C GLU A 88 16.15 32.89 -1.32
N LYS A 89 16.98 31.82 -1.26
CA LYS A 89 16.99 30.76 -2.29
C LYS A 89 16.64 29.35 -1.82
N ASN A 90 16.57 29.10 -0.51
CA ASN A 90 16.25 27.76 0.03
C ASN A 90 15.04 27.81 0.97
N ASN A 91 13.93 28.33 0.44
CA ASN A 91 12.65 28.43 1.10
C ASN A 91 11.86 27.13 0.89
N THR A 92 11.71 26.25 1.90
CA THR A 92 10.58 25.31 1.93
C THR A 92 9.34 26.05 2.41
N ASN A 93 8.93 27.05 1.61
CA ASN A 93 7.68 27.77 1.84
C ASN A 93 6.53 26.79 1.60
N ILE A 94 5.91 26.30 2.67
CA ILE A 94 4.64 25.58 2.56
C ILE A 94 3.62 26.60 2.07
N ASP A 95 3.48 26.70 0.75
CA ASP A 95 2.53 27.56 0.07
C ASP A 95 1.11 27.06 0.40
N PRO A 96 0.32 27.79 1.22
CA PRO A 96 -1.00 27.34 1.62
C PRO A 96 -1.95 27.15 0.44
N GLN A 97 -1.78 27.93 -0.63
CA GLN A 97 -2.56 27.77 -1.85
C GLN A 97 -2.22 26.45 -2.55
N LYS A 98 -0.94 26.11 -2.69
CA LYS A 98 -0.53 24.80 -3.26
C LYS A 98 -0.98 23.62 -2.40
N VAL A 99 -0.89 23.74 -1.08
CA VAL A 99 -1.42 22.72 -0.16
C VAL A 99 -2.93 22.56 -0.34
N GLY A 100 -3.67 23.67 -0.38
CA GLY A 100 -5.11 23.67 -0.60
C GLY A 100 -5.50 23.02 -1.93
N GLN A 101 -4.75 23.32 -3.00
CA GLN A 101 -4.92 22.67 -4.30
C GLN A 101 -4.71 21.16 -4.22
N ARG A 102 -3.64 20.68 -3.57
CA ARG A 102 -3.38 19.24 -3.38
C ARG A 102 -4.46 18.55 -2.55
N ILE A 103 -5.00 19.21 -1.53
CA ILE A 103 -6.14 18.68 -0.75
C ILE A 103 -7.39 18.55 -1.64
N LYS A 104 -7.71 19.58 -2.42
CA LYS A 104 -8.83 19.57 -3.37
C LYS A 104 -8.67 18.46 -4.40
N GLN A 105 -7.46 18.32 -4.92
CA GLN A 105 -7.05 17.30 -5.86
C GLN A 105 -7.26 15.89 -5.30
N ILE A 106 -6.74 15.59 -4.11
CA ILE A 106 -6.99 14.33 -3.39
C ILE A 106 -8.50 14.09 -3.26
N ARG A 107 -9.26 15.12 -2.86
CA ARG A 107 -10.70 15.02 -2.67
C ARG A 107 -11.42 14.61 -3.96
N LEU A 108 -11.11 15.29 -5.06
CA LEU A 108 -11.71 15.01 -6.37
C LEU A 108 -11.28 13.62 -6.88
N LEU A 109 -10.03 13.21 -6.65
CA LEU A 109 -9.53 11.89 -7.03
C LEU A 109 -10.30 10.74 -6.39
N ASN A 110 -10.75 10.95 -5.16
CA ASN A 110 -11.48 9.92 -4.43
C ASN A 110 -13.00 10.05 -4.60
N GLY A 111 -13.46 10.96 -5.47
CA GLY A 111 -14.89 11.23 -5.68
C GLY A 111 -15.58 11.82 -4.44
N TRP A 112 -14.82 12.43 -3.53
CA TRP A 112 -15.34 12.91 -2.27
C TRP A 112 -15.98 14.30 -2.42
N THR A 113 -17.17 14.47 -1.82
CA THR A 113 -17.69 15.83 -1.58
C THR A 113 -16.92 16.45 -0.42
N MET A 114 -16.88 17.78 -0.33
CA MET A 114 -16.24 18.46 0.83
C MET A 114 -16.87 18.00 2.17
N GLU A 115 -18.16 17.73 2.17
CA GLU A 115 -18.87 17.22 3.33
C GLU A 115 -18.47 15.77 3.67
N HIS A 116 -18.32 14.92 2.66
CA HIS A 116 -17.86 13.55 2.85
C HIS A 116 -16.41 13.51 3.34
N LEU A 117 -15.51 14.31 2.76
CA LEU A 117 -14.14 14.45 3.24
C LEU A 117 -14.12 14.96 4.69
N GLY A 118 -14.97 15.93 5.01
CA GLY A 118 -15.15 16.41 6.37
C GLY A 118 -15.50 15.30 7.37
N ARG A 119 -16.45 14.43 7.03
CA ARG A 119 -16.80 13.24 7.83
C ARG A 119 -15.61 12.28 8.00
N LEU A 120 -14.88 11.97 6.93
CA LEU A 120 -13.70 11.10 6.97
C LEU A 120 -12.58 11.65 7.86
N LEU A 121 -12.44 12.98 7.91
CA LEU A 121 -11.47 13.69 8.75
C LEU A 121 -11.98 13.99 10.17
N GLY A 122 -12.88 13.16 10.71
CA GLY A 122 -13.37 13.28 12.08
C GLY A 122 -14.44 14.36 12.28
N GLY A 123 -15.35 14.51 11.30
CA GLY A 123 -16.51 15.40 11.41
C GLY A 123 -16.21 16.89 11.18
N SER A 124 -15.17 17.20 10.40
CA SER A 124 -14.87 18.59 10.03
C SER A 124 -15.97 19.18 9.15
N PRO A 125 -16.47 20.40 9.42
CA PRO A 125 -17.49 21.03 8.58
C PRO A 125 -17.02 21.27 7.14
N LYS A 126 -17.97 21.27 6.18
CA LYS A 126 -17.72 21.60 4.77
C LYS A 126 -16.98 22.93 4.60
N SER A 127 -17.31 23.95 5.40
CA SER A 127 -16.67 25.28 5.37
C SER A 127 -15.19 25.24 5.75
N THR A 128 -14.82 24.35 6.67
CA THR A 128 -13.42 24.12 7.06
C THR A 128 -12.63 23.52 5.90
N ILE A 129 -13.19 22.51 5.22
CA ILE A 129 -12.58 21.90 4.04
C ILE A 129 -12.43 22.94 2.91
N ALA A 130 -13.46 23.74 2.66
CA ALA A 130 -13.40 24.82 1.67
C ALA A 130 -12.30 25.85 1.99
N THR A 131 -12.12 26.18 3.28
CA THR A 131 -11.07 27.09 3.75
C THR A 131 -9.68 26.50 3.49
N TRP A 132 -9.49 25.21 3.77
CA TRP A 132 -8.24 24.50 3.46
C TRP A 132 -7.97 24.45 1.96
N GLU A 133 -8.96 24.08 1.15
CA GLU A 133 -8.82 23.98 -0.31
C GLU A 133 -8.53 25.33 -0.98
N SER A 134 -9.01 26.42 -0.40
CA SER A 134 -8.69 27.78 -0.87
C SER A 134 -7.31 28.27 -0.44
N GLY A 135 -6.61 27.54 0.43
CA GLY A 135 -5.35 27.98 1.02
C GLY A 135 -5.48 29.13 2.02
N ARG A 136 -6.71 29.48 2.44
CA ARG A 136 -6.92 30.56 3.42
C ARG A 136 -6.31 30.21 4.78
N ASN A 137 -6.33 28.93 5.18
CA ASN A 137 -5.66 28.39 6.36
C ASN A 137 -5.19 26.96 6.09
N LEU A 138 -4.12 26.52 6.76
CA LEU A 138 -3.62 25.14 6.67
C LEU A 138 -4.34 24.19 7.64
N PRO A 139 -4.56 22.91 7.26
CA PRO A 139 -5.00 21.89 8.19
C PRO A 139 -3.93 21.63 9.27
N LYS A 140 -4.38 21.35 10.50
CA LYS A 140 -3.48 20.88 11.57
C LYS A 140 -2.89 19.51 11.20
N LYS A 141 -1.70 19.19 11.72
CA LYS A 141 -0.97 17.92 11.48
C LYS A 141 -1.87 16.68 11.54
N LYS A 142 -2.71 16.54 12.57
CA LYS A 142 -3.63 15.40 12.71
C LYS A 142 -4.54 15.16 11.49
N TYR A 143 -4.93 16.24 10.78
CA TYR A 143 -5.77 16.15 9.59
C TYR A 143 -4.95 15.85 8.35
N ILE A 144 -3.71 16.35 8.26
CA ILE A 144 -2.77 16.01 7.19
C ILE A 144 -2.40 14.53 7.28
N ASP A 145 -2.06 14.04 8.47
CA ASP A 145 -1.73 12.62 8.72
C ASP A 145 -2.91 11.71 8.35
N LYS A 146 -4.13 12.09 8.77
CA LYS A 146 -5.33 11.32 8.44
C LYS A 146 -5.64 11.36 6.96
N LEU A 147 -5.49 12.53 6.31
CA LEU A 147 -5.70 12.69 4.87
C LEU A 147 -4.72 11.80 4.09
N ALA A 148 -3.44 11.85 4.44
CA ALA A 148 -2.38 11.02 3.90
C ALA A 148 -2.72 9.51 4.00
N GLU A 149 -3.18 9.06 5.17
CA GLU A 149 -3.59 7.68 5.40
C GLU A 149 -4.78 7.26 4.51
N ILE A 150 -5.87 8.04 4.50
CA ILE A 150 -7.08 7.67 3.75
C ILE A 150 -6.89 7.78 2.23
N SER A 151 -5.99 8.65 1.76
CA SER A 151 -5.70 8.83 0.34
C SER A 151 -4.44 8.11 -0.13
N GLN A 152 -3.75 7.38 0.75
CA GLN A 152 -2.54 6.62 0.46
C GLN A 152 -1.42 7.47 -0.18
N VAL A 153 -1.25 8.71 0.29
CA VAL A 153 -0.13 9.60 -0.08
C VAL A 153 0.67 9.95 1.16
N THR A 154 1.86 10.56 1.01
CA THR A 154 2.62 11.01 2.16
C THR A 154 2.16 12.39 2.64
N ALA A 155 2.22 12.62 3.96
CA ALA A 155 2.01 13.96 4.53
C ALA A 155 2.97 14.99 3.92
N GLU A 156 4.22 14.57 3.67
CA GLU A 156 5.24 15.37 2.99
C GLU A 156 4.79 15.82 1.60
N TRP A 157 4.22 14.92 0.80
CA TRP A 157 3.72 15.29 -0.52
C TRP A 157 2.58 16.30 -0.45
N ILE A 158 1.66 16.15 0.51
CA ILE A 158 0.55 17.11 0.71
C ILE A 158 1.10 18.51 1.04
N LEU A 159 2.18 18.58 1.82
CA LEU A 159 2.75 19.85 2.29
C LEU A 159 3.71 20.49 1.27
N LEU A 160 4.51 19.67 0.59
CA LEU A 160 5.71 20.12 -0.14
C LEU A 160 5.85 19.53 -1.54
N GLY A 161 4.93 18.67 -1.98
CA GLY A 161 5.00 18.04 -3.30
C GLY A 161 5.07 19.08 -4.43
N GLU A 162 6.15 19.03 -5.22
CA GLU A 162 6.34 19.87 -6.41
C GLU A 162 5.88 19.17 -7.70
N GLU A 163 5.61 17.87 -7.64
CA GLU A 163 5.19 17.06 -8.79
C GLU A 163 3.83 17.53 -9.33
N ASP A 164 3.71 17.60 -10.67
CA ASP A 164 2.43 17.84 -11.32
C ASP A 164 1.49 16.70 -10.93
N PHE A 165 0.30 17.08 -10.49
CA PHE A 165 -0.74 16.15 -10.06
C PHE A 165 -1.07 15.10 -11.12
N LYS A 166 -0.90 15.45 -12.41
CA LYS A 166 -1.02 14.51 -13.53
C LYS A 166 -0.02 13.37 -13.46
N ASP A 167 1.22 13.62 -13.06
CA ASP A 167 2.27 12.61 -13.00
C ASP A 167 2.00 11.58 -11.90
N ILE A 168 1.43 12.02 -10.79
CA ILE A 168 1.01 11.14 -9.68
C ILE A 168 -0.14 10.25 -10.12
N ILE A 169 -1.10 10.81 -10.83
CA ILE A 169 -2.22 10.04 -11.38
C ILE A 169 -1.72 9.00 -12.40
N ILE A 170 -0.82 9.40 -13.29
CA ILE A 170 -0.21 8.51 -14.28
C ILE A 170 0.59 7.40 -13.59
N ASN A 171 1.36 7.72 -12.54
CA ASN A 171 2.10 6.73 -11.76
C ASN A 171 1.18 5.78 -11.00
N ASN A 172 0.11 6.28 -10.36
CA ASN A 172 -0.88 5.44 -9.69
C ASN A 172 -1.59 4.50 -10.67
N LEU A 173 -1.98 5.00 -11.86
CA LEU A 173 -2.52 4.18 -12.94
C LEU A 173 -1.52 3.11 -13.38
N LYS A 174 -0.24 3.44 -13.56
CA LYS A 174 0.81 2.49 -13.92
C LYS A 174 0.97 1.40 -12.84
N ILE A 175 0.95 1.78 -11.56
CA ILE A 175 1.06 0.84 -10.43
C ILE A 175 -0.12 -0.13 -10.41
N GLU A 176 -1.36 0.38 -10.46
CA GLU A 176 -2.55 -0.49 -10.42
C GLU A 176 -2.66 -1.37 -11.69
N ASN A 177 -2.28 -0.85 -12.88
CA ASN A 177 -2.20 -1.66 -14.10
C ASN A 177 -1.12 -2.75 -14.00
N THR A 178 0.04 -2.45 -13.42
CA THR A 178 1.12 -3.44 -13.23
C THR A 178 0.69 -4.57 -12.33
N LYS A 179 0.00 -4.26 -11.22
CA LYS A 179 -0.60 -5.27 -10.33
C LYS A 179 -1.63 -6.13 -11.07
N LEU A 180 -2.52 -5.49 -11.84
CA LEU A 180 -3.53 -6.19 -12.63
C LEU A 180 -2.88 -7.15 -13.64
N ILE A 181 -1.87 -6.68 -14.39
CA ILE A 181 -1.12 -7.51 -15.36
C ILE A 181 -0.44 -8.69 -14.66
N ARG A 182 0.17 -8.47 -13.49
CA ARG A 182 0.78 -9.56 -12.71
C ARG A 182 -0.24 -10.62 -12.33
N ILE A 183 -1.39 -10.23 -11.77
CA ILE A 183 -2.44 -11.17 -11.37
C ILE A 183 -2.98 -11.92 -12.59
N ILE A 184 -3.20 -11.25 -13.72
CA ILE A 184 -3.62 -11.89 -14.97
C ILE A 184 -2.57 -12.90 -15.43
N ASN A 185 -1.28 -12.54 -15.44
CA ASN A 185 -0.21 -13.45 -15.81
C ASN A 185 -0.11 -14.64 -14.84
N ASP A 186 -0.32 -14.43 -13.53
CA ASP A 186 -0.31 -15.52 -12.55
C ASP A 186 -1.49 -16.49 -12.80
N ILE A 187 -2.67 -15.98 -13.15
CA ILE A 187 -3.83 -16.79 -13.57
C ILE A 187 -3.55 -17.52 -14.88
N GLU A 188 -3.00 -16.83 -15.88
CA GLU A 188 -2.66 -17.40 -17.18
C GLU A 188 -1.58 -18.47 -17.03
N ASN A 189 -0.53 -18.26 -16.25
CA ASN A 189 0.50 -19.26 -15.95
C ASN A 189 -0.06 -20.46 -15.17
N THR A 190 -0.95 -20.22 -14.20
CA THR A 190 -1.69 -21.28 -13.50
C THR A 190 -2.61 -22.06 -14.46
N SER A 191 -3.10 -21.41 -15.51
CA SER A 191 -3.89 -22.02 -16.58
C SER A 191 -3.03 -22.68 -17.67
N TYR A 192 -1.79 -22.24 -17.89
CA TYR A 192 -0.86 -22.73 -18.92
C TYR A 192 -0.13 -24.02 -18.49
N GLU A 193 0.02 -24.27 -17.19
CA GLU A 193 0.46 -25.59 -16.70
C GLU A 193 -0.59 -26.71 -16.87
N LYS A 194 -1.78 -26.39 -17.41
CA LYS A 194 -2.87 -27.35 -17.64
C LYS A 194 -2.66 -28.21 -18.90
N LYS A 195 -1.44 -28.66 -19.19
CA LYS A 195 -1.22 -29.80 -20.07
C LYS A 195 -1.62 -31.05 -19.31
N ILE A 196 -2.89 -31.45 -19.45
CA ILE A 196 -3.45 -32.68 -18.85
C ILE A 196 -2.50 -33.83 -19.15
N ASN A 197 -1.93 -34.43 -18.11
CA ASN A 197 -1.06 -35.59 -18.23
C ASN A 197 -1.91 -36.87 -18.21
N PRO A 198 -2.10 -37.57 -19.34
CA PRO A 198 -2.98 -38.74 -19.41
C PRO A 198 -2.55 -39.86 -18.47
N LEU A 199 -1.25 -39.99 -18.19
CA LEU A 199 -0.73 -40.99 -17.26
C LEU A 199 -1.11 -40.66 -15.81
N ALA A 200 -1.07 -39.38 -15.42
CA ALA A 200 -1.48 -38.97 -14.08
C ALA A 200 -2.99 -39.15 -13.87
N VAL A 201 -3.80 -38.85 -14.89
CA VAL A 201 -5.24 -39.11 -14.87
C VAL A 201 -5.52 -40.61 -14.78
N GLY A 202 -4.81 -41.43 -15.56
CA GLY A 202 -4.92 -42.88 -15.53
C GLY A 202 -4.62 -43.49 -14.15
N LYS A 203 -3.56 -43.00 -13.48
CA LYS A 203 -3.24 -43.39 -12.10
C LYS A 203 -4.38 -43.09 -11.14
N ARG A 204 -5.00 -41.90 -11.22
CA ARG A 204 -6.13 -41.53 -10.36
C ARG A 204 -7.40 -42.35 -10.62
N ILE A 205 -7.67 -42.71 -11.87
CA ILE A 205 -8.77 -43.62 -12.22
C ILE A 205 -8.53 -45.00 -11.58
N LYS A 206 -7.28 -45.49 -11.61
CA LYS A 206 -6.89 -46.74 -10.96
C LYS A 206 -7.04 -46.66 -9.44
N GLU A 207 -6.58 -45.57 -8.82
CA GLU A 207 -6.71 -45.34 -7.38
C GLU A 207 -8.17 -45.32 -6.94
N LEU A 208 -9.02 -44.55 -7.63
CA LEU A 208 -10.47 -44.51 -7.40
C LEU A 208 -11.10 -45.90 -7.48
N ARG A 209 -10.75 -46.66 -8.51
CA ARG A 209 -11.24 -48.03 -8.70
C ARG A 209 -10.83 -48.94 -7.54
N GLN A 210 -9.56 -48.85 -7.12
CA GLN A 210 -9.02 -49.65 -6.01
C GLN A 210 -9.66 -49.27 -4.67
N LEU A 211 -9.88 -47.97 -4.42
CA LEU A 211 -10.56 -47.46 -3.22
C LEU A 211 -12.00 -47.97 -3.12
N LYS A 212 -12.72 -48.04 -4.25
CA LYS A 212 -14.07 -48.60 -4.30
C LYS A 212 -14.10 -50.13 -4.40
N GLY A 213 -12.93 -50.80 -4.43
CA GLY A 213 -12.82 -52.26 -4.49
C GLY A 213 -13.25 -52.89 -5.82
N TRP A 214 -13.25 -52.12 -6.91
CA TRP A 214 -13.76 -52.59 -8.21
C TRP A 214 -12.67 -53.21 -9.10
N THR A 215 -13.08 -54.17 -9.92
CA THR A 215 -12.33 -54.66 -11.08
C THR A 215 -12.44 -53.68 -12.26
N MET A 216 -11.56 -53.83 -13.27
CA MET A 216 -11.61 -52.97 -14.45
C MET A 216 -12.93 -53.14 -15.22
N GLU A 217 -13.47 -54.35 -15.26
CA GLU A 217 -14.81 -54.68 -15.75
C GLU A 217 -15.88 -53.89 -15.00
N GLU A 218 -15.91 -54.00 -13.67
CA GLU A 218 -16.94 -53.36 -12.84
C GLU A 218 -16.88 -51.83 -12.94
N LEU A 219 -15.70 -51.22 -13.01
CA LEU A 219 -15.58 -49.77 -13.26
C LEU A 219 -16.14 -49.41 -14.64
N GLY A 220 -15.87 -50.24 -15.64
CA GLY A 220 -16.37 -50.09 -17.00
C GLY A 220 -17.89 -50.11 -17.05
N GLU A 221 -18.50 -51.13 -16.45
CA GLU A 221 -19.95 -51.32 -16.33
C GLU A 221 -20.62 -50.16 -15.58
N LYS A 222 -20.06 -49.77 -14.42
CA LYS A 222 -20.64 -48.72 -13.58
C LYS A 222 -20.57 -47.32 -14.20
N SER A 223 -19.54 -47.02 -15.00
CA SER A 223 -19.35 -45.69 -15.57
C SER A 223 -20.15 -45.45 -16.85
N ASP A 224 -19.95 -46.26 -17.91
CA ASP A 224 -20.57 -46.05 -19.23
C ASP A 224 -20.59 -47.36 -20.06
N ASN A 225 -20.69 -48.52 -19.40
CA ASN A 225 -20.54 -49.83 -20.03
C ASN A 225 -19.26 -49.98 -20.90
N SER A 226 -18.17 -49.34 -20.46
CA SER A 226 -16.92 -49.35 -21.20
C SER A 226 -16.18 -50.68 -21.05
N PRO A 227 -15.66 -51.30 -22.13
CA PRO A 227 -14.95 -52.58 -22.02
C PRO A 227 -13.73 -52.53 -21.09
N ARG A 228 -13.40 -53.65 -20.44
CA ARG A 228 -12.18 -53.81 -19.60
C ARG A 228 -10.93 -53.27 -20.28
N ALA A 229 -10.74 -53.58 -21.57
CA ALA A 229 -9.58 -53.13 -22.34
C ALA A 229 -9.50 -51.59 -22.45
N THR A 230 -10.64 -50.92 -22.55
CA THR A 230 -10.73 -49.46 -22.57
C THR A 230 -10.32 -48.87 -21.22
N VAL A 231 -10.81 -49.43 -20.11
CA VAL A 231 -10.43 -49.02 -18.75
C VAL A 231 -8.92 -49.24 -18.52
N SER A 232 -8.38 -50.38 -18.96
CA SER A 232 -6.94 -50.65 -18.89
C SER A 232 -6.10 -49.63 -19.66
N ASN A 233 -6.59 -49.17 -20.82
CA ASN A 233 -5.92 -48.13 -21.60
C ASN A 233 -5.98 -46.77 -20.91
N TRP A 234 -7.09 -46.44 -20.24
CA TRP A 234 -7.17 -45.24 -19.41
C TRP A 234 -6.18 -45.28 -18.26
N GLU A 235 -6.12 -46.39 -17.51
CA GLU A 235 -5.21 -46.52 -16.35
C GLU A 235 -3.73 -46.45 -16.73
N ARG A 236 -3.37 -46.90 -17.94
CA ARG A 236 -2.01 -46.82 -18.49
C ARG A 236 -1.70 -45.47 -19.15
N GLY A 237 -2.69 -44.59 -19.29
CA GLY A 237 -2.56 -43.31 -19.97
C GLY A 237 -2.35 -43.43 -21.49
N THR A 238 -2.62 -44.59 -22.09
CA THR A 238 -2.47 -44.81 -23.54
C THR A 238 -3.65 -44.24 -24.33
N ASN A 239 -4.81 -44.10 -23.70
CA ASN A 239 -5.96 -43.37 -24.23
C ASN A 239 -6.64 -42.59 -23.09
N PHE A 240 -7.36 -41.53 -23.44
CA PHE A 240 -7.97 -40.60 -22.50
C PHE A 240 -9.51 -40.74 -22.51
N PRO A 241 -10.19 -40.80 -21.34
CA PRO A 241 -11.65 -40.81 -21.31
C PRO A 241 -12.22 -39.50 -21.87
N SER A 242 -13.32 -39.56 -22.62
CA SER A 242 -13.98 -38.35 -23.11
C SER A 242 -14.61 -37.54 -21.95
N LYS A 243 -14.95 -36.27 -22.20
CA LYS A 243 -15.60 -35.41 -21.19
C LYS A 243 -16.85 -36.06 -20.56
N LYS A 244 -17.68 -36.74 -21.38
CA LYS A 244 -18.86 -37.47 -20.91
C LYS A 244 -18.48 -38.61 -19.96
N LYS A 245 -17.43 -39.39 -20.32
CA LYS A 245 -16.95 -40.51 -19.49
C LYS A 245 -16.28 -40.04 -18.20
N LEU A 246 -15.55 -38.93 -18.24
CA LEU A 246 -14.98 -38.31 -17.04
C LEU A 246 -16.07 -37.88 -16.05
N LEU A 247 -17.16 -37.29 -16.53
CA LEU A 247 -18.31 -36.93 -15.68
C LEU A 247 -18.92 -38.16 -15.02
N LEU A 248 -19.12 -39.24 -15.77
CA LEU A 248 -19.67 -40.49 -15.24
C LEU A 248 -18.71 -41.15 -14.23
N LEU A 249 -17.41 -41.17 -14.51
CA LEU A 249 -16.36 -41.64 -13.59
C LEU A 249 -16.33 -40.82 -12.30
N ALA A 250 -16.45 -39.50 -12.40
CA ALA A 250 -16.52 -38.61 -11.25
C ALA A 250 -17.74 -38.92 -10.38
N ASN A 251 -18.91 -39.08 -11.01
CA ASN A 251 -20.15 -39.41 -10.31
C ASN A 251 -20.09 -40.76 -9.59
N VAL A 252 -19.66 -41.84 -10.25
CA VAL A 252 -19.57 -43.16 -9.61
C VAL A 252 -18.47 -43.20 -8.55
N GLY A 253 -17.40 -42.46 -8.75
CA GLY A 253 -16.30 -42.34 -7.80
C GLY A 253 -16.57 -41.39 -6.63
N GLU A 254 -17.72 -40.71 -6.60
CA GLU A 254 -18.04 -39.65 -5.65
C GLU A 254 -16.91 -38.60 -5.56
N THR A 255 -16.37 -38.22 -6.71
CA THR A 255 -15.27 -37.25 -6.84
C THR A 255 -15.63 -36.19 -7.88
N THR A 256 -14.73 -35.23 -8.12
CA THR A 256 -14.92 -34.20 -9.15
C THR A 256 -14.12 -34.52 -10.41
N ILE A 257 -14.58 -33.99 -11.55
CA ILE A 257 -13.81 -34.06 -12.81
C ILE A 257 -12.43 -33.41 -12.59
N ASP A 258 -12.35 -32.31 -11.84
CA ASP A 258 -11.10 -31.62 -11.58
C ASP A 258 -10.13 -32.43 -10.73
N TRP A 259 -10.60 -33.21 -9.75
CA TRP A 259 -9.75 -34.15 -9.02
C TRP A 259 -9.22 -35.24 -9.96
N LEU A 260 -10.05 -35.81 -10.82
CA LEU A 260 -9.60 -36.79 -11.83
C LEU A 260 -8.55 -36.19 -12.79
N LEU A 261 -8.72 -34.93 -13.19
CA LEU A 261 -7.85 -34.26 -14.15
C LEU A 261 -6.55 -33.73 -13.54
N SER A 262 -6.57 -33.25 -12.30
CA SER A 262 -5.46 -32.50 -11.69
C SER A 262 -4.96 -33.05 -10.35
N GLY A 263 -5.72 -33.92 -9.68
CA GLY A 263 -5.38 -34.48 -8.37
C GLY A 263 -5.56 -33.51 -7.19
N GLN A 264 -6.07 -32.31 -7.43
CA GLN A 264 -6.34 -31.34 -6.37
C GLN A 264 -7.78 -31.48 -5.88
N ILE A 265 -7.96 -31.49 -4.56
CA ILE A 265 -9.26 -31.27 -3.90
C ILE A 265 -9.64 -29.81 -4.14
N ASP A 266 -10.92 -29.53 -4.29
CA ASP A 266 -11.51 -28.23 -4.63
C ASP A 266 -11.26 -27.15 -3.56
N LEU A 267 -10.01 -26.72 -3.44
CA LEU A 267 -9.55 -25.55 -2.68
C LEU A 267 -9.45 -24.32 -3.60
N LYS A 268 -9.62 -24.51 -4.91
CA LYS A 268 -9.36 -23.52 -5.97
C LYS A 268 -10.51 -22.55 -6.18
N ASP A 269 -11.75 -22.95 -5.88
CA ASP A 269 -12.88 -22.04 -5.98
C ASP A 269 -12.72 -20.81 -5.06
N GLN A 270 -12.13 -20.96 -3.87
CA GLN A 270 -11.93 -19.81 -2.97
C GLN A 270 -10.81 -18.88 -3.45
N THR A 271 -9.64 -19.40 -3.82
CA THR A 271 -8.50 -18.58 -4.26
C THR A 271 -8.78 -17.87 -5.59
N ILE A 272 -9.42 -18.54 -6.54
CA ILE A 272 -9.81 -17.92 -7.81
C ILE A 272 -10.90 -16.86 -7.59
N GLN A 273 -11.90 -17.13 -6.75
CA GLN A 273 -12.91 -16.12 -6.39
C GLN A 273 -12.33 -14.91 -5.67
N GLU A 274 -11.30 -15.09 -4.83
CA GLU A 274 -10.58 -13.99 -4.18
C GLU A 274 -9.81 -13.15 -5.19
N GLN A 275 -9.08 -13.80 -6.10
CA GLN A 275 -8.37 -13.12 -7.19
C GLN A 275 -9.33 -12.39 -8.14
N GLU A 276 -10.48 -12.97 -8.47
CA GLU A 276 -11.52 -12.33 -9.29
C GLU A 276 -12.14 -11.11 -8.59
N LYS A 277 -12.38 -11.18 -7.27
CA LYS A 277 -12.83 -10.03 -6.47
C LYS A 277 -11.78 -8.93 -6.46
N GLU A 278 -10.51 -9.28 -6.33
CA GLU A 278 -9.40 -8.32 -6.38
C GLU A 278 -9.30 -7.65 -7.76
N ILE A 279 -9.37 -8.43 -8.84
CA ILE A 279 -9.41 -7.92 -10.22
C ILE A 279 -10.58 -6.95 -10.42
N LYS A 280 -11.77 -7.32 -9.94
CA LYS A 280 -12.97 -6.47 -10.05
C LYS A 280 -12.79 -5.15 -9.30
N SER A 281 -12.17 -5.18 -8.12
CA SER A 281 -11.83 -4.01 -7.32
C SER A 281 -10.82 -3.11 -8.04
N LEU A 282 -9.73 -3.69 -8.57
CA LEU A 282 -8.69 -2.97 -9.31
C LEU A 282 -9.23 -2.33 -10.58
N LYS A 283 -10.05 -3.05 -11.36
CA LYS A 283 -10.72 -2.50 -12.56
C LYS A 283 -11.59 -1.29 -12.22
N ARG A 284 -12.36 -1.36 -11.14
CA ARG A 284 -13.17 -0.23 -10.68
C ARG A 284 -12.31 0.98 -10.28
N LYS A 285 -11.21 0.76 -9.57
CA LYS A 285 -10.26 1.83 -9.22
C LYS A 285 -9.64 2.47 -10.47
N ILE A 286 -9.18 1.66 -11.43
CA ILE A 286 -8.60 2.14 -12.69
C ILE A 286 -9.61 3.00 -13.44
N GLU A 287 -10.87 2.56 -13.53
CA GLU A 287 -11.92 3.31 -14.24
C GLU A 287 -12.21 4.65 -13.57
N GLN A 288 -12.32 4.67 -12.24
CA GLN A 288 -12.45 5.91 -11.47
C GLN A 288 -11.29 6.86 -11.80
N ILE A 289 -10.05 6.39 -11.72
CA ILE A 289 -8.87 7.21 -11.99
C ILE A 289 -8.88 7.74 -13.43
N LYS A 290 -9.31 6.95 -14.43
CA LYS A 290 -9.46 7.40 -15.82
C LYS A 290 -10.52 8.49 -15.98
N GLU A 291 -11.69 8.34 -15.37
CA GLU A 291 -12.73 9.38 -15.39
C GLU A 291 -12.20 10.71 -14.82
N ILE A 292 -11.35 10.64 -13.79
CA ILE A 292 -10.74 11.82 -13.19
C ILE A 292 -9.74 12.49 -14.14
N VAL A 293 -8.93 11.71 -14.87
CA VAL A 293 -8.02 12.25 -15.90
C VAL A 293 -8.79 12.99 -16.99
N VAL A 294 -9.91 12.43 -17.47
CA VAL A 294 -10.73 13.01 -18.53
C VAL A 294 -11.40 14.31 -18.09
N ASN A 295 -11.84 14.40 -16.83
CA ASN A 295 -12.50 15.58 -16.29
C ASN A 295 -11.53 16.67 -15.78
N TYR A 296 -10.21 16.46 -15.89
CA TYR A 296 -9.18 17.41 -15.48
C TYR A 296 -8.66 18.20 -16.69
N HIS A 297 -9.53 18.96 -17.34
CA HIS A 297 -9.22 19.96 -18.39
C HIS A 297 -9.83 21.31 -17.99
#